data_AF-A0A1I2QSF3-F1
#
_entry.id   AF-A0A1I2QSF3-F1
#
_cell.length_a   1.000
_cell.length_b   1.000
_cell.length_c   1.000
_cell.angle_alpha   90.00
_cell.angle_beta   90.00
_cell.angle_gamma   90.00
#
_symmetry.space_group_name_H-M   'P 1'
#
loop_
_entity.id
_entity.type
_entity.pdbx_description
1 polymer ?
#
loop_
_entity_poly.entity_id
_entity_poly.type
_entity_poly.pdbx_seq_one_letter_code
_entity_poly.pdbx_strand_id
1 'polypeptide(L)' 'MTNISTNLMSALLNNESIDEVFRSELENAVNEVLSTELTAFLNYEKYDYSGRNSGDSRNG' A
#
# COMPACT_ATOMS: atom_id res chain seq x y z
N MET A 1 -4.65 5.10 7.21
CA MET A 1 -5.93 5.08 6.47
C MET A 1 -6.29 6.50 6.07
N THR A 2 -6.17 6.79 4.78
CA THR A 2 -6.75 7.99 4.16
C THR A 2 -8.27 7.90 4.26
N ASN A 3 -8.93 9.02 4.57
CA ASN A 3 -10.38 9.09 4.45
C ASN A 3 -10.74 9.36 3.00
N ILE A 4 -11.06 8.31 2.23
CA ILE A 4 -11.41 8.38 0.80
C ILE A 4 -12.49 9.46 0.58
N SER A 5 -13.50 9.54 1.44
CA SER A 5 -14.55 10.55 1.35
C SER A 5 -14.02 11.98 1.47
N THR A 6 -12.99 12.22 2.29
CA THR A 6 -12.33 13.54 2.41
C THR A 6 -11.51 13.85 1.16
N ASN A 7 -10.73 12.90 0.66
CA ASN A 7 -9.93 13.07 -0.55
C ASN A 7 -10.80 13.33 -1.78
N LEU A 8 -11.89 12.57 -1.92
CA LEU A 8 -12.86 12.73 -2.99
C LEU A 8 -13.55 14.10 -2.91
N MET A 9 -13.95 14.54 -1.71
CA MET A 9 -14.58 15.86 -1.54
C MET A 9 -13.61 16.99 -1.90
N SER A 10 -12.35 16.90 -1.47
CA SER A 10 -11.32 17.87 -1.85
C SER A 10 -11.10 17.92 -3.36
N ALA A 11 -11.00 16.76 -4.02
CA ALA A 11 -10.84 16.68 -5.47
C ALA A 11 -12.03 17.29 -6.22
N LEU A 12 -13.27 17.04 -5.76
CA LEU A 12 -14.48 17.66 -6.32
C LEU A 12 -14.46 19.19 -6.17
N LEU A 13 -14.09 19.70 -4.99
CA LEU A 13 -14.02 21.15 -4.72
C LEU A 13 -12.94 21.84 -5.56
N ASN A 14 -11.84 21.14 -5.84
CA ASN A 14 -10.71 21.67 -6.61
C ASN A 14 -10.82 21.38 -8.12
N ASN A 15 -11.90 20.73 -8.58
CA ASN A 15 -12.08 20.28 -9.96
C ASN A 15 -10.89 19.41 -10.47
N GLU A 16 -10.36 18.58 -9.58
CA GLU A 16 -9.32 17.58 -9.87
C GLU A 16 -9.93 16.31 -10.49
N SER A 17 -9.07 15.47 -11.07
CA SER A 17 -9.51 14.22 -11.69
C SER A 17 -9.97 13.21 -10.63
N ILE A 18 -11.25 12.86 -10.70
CA ILE A 18 -11.85 11.82 -9.84
C ILE A 18 -11.28 10.44 -10.18
N ASP A 19 -11.01 10.17 -11.46
CA ASP A 19 -10.38 8.92 -11.89
C ASP A 19 -8.99 8.75 -11.25
N GLU A 20 -8.26 9.84 -11.07
CA GLU A 20 -6.94 9.82 -10.42
C GLU A 20 -7.03 9.51 -8.93
N VAL A 21 -8.05 10.03 -8.24
CA VAL A 21 -8.33 9.68 -6.84
C VAL A 21 -8.60 8.19 -6.71
N PHE A 22 -9.49 7.63 -7.54
CA PHE A 22 -9.79 6.20 -7.51
C PHE A 22 -8.60 5.33 -7.88
N ARG A 23 -7.83 5.72 -8.91
CA ARG A 23 -6.62 5.01 -9.33
C ARG A 23 -5.60 4.92 -8.19
N SER A 24 -5.35 6.04 -7.50
CA SER A 24 -4.40 6.11 -6.39
C SER A 24 -4.87 5.29 -5.18
N GLU A 25 -6.13 5.40 -4.78
CA GLU A 25 -6.65 4.61 -3.65
C GLU A 25 -6.67 3.10 -3.95
N LEU A 26 -6.99 2.72 -5.20
CA LEU A 26 -6.90 1.32 -5.63
C LEU A 26 -5.46 0.81 -5.60
N GLU A 27 -4.50 1.57 -6.13
CA GLU A 27 -3.08 1.23 -6.09
C GLU A 27 -2.61 1.03 -4.64
N ASN A 28 -2.96 1.94 -3.73
CA ASN A 28 -2.61 1.83 -2.32
C ASN A 28 -3.19 0.56 -1.68
N ALA A 29 -4.47 0.27 -1.93
CA ALA A 29 -5.12 -0.92 -1.38
C ALA A 29 -4.49 -2.22 -1.90
N VAL A 30 -4.19 -2.30 -3.20
CA VAL A 30 -3.52 -3.47 -3.79
C VAL A 30 -2.11 -3.62 -3.24
N ASN A 31 -1.34 -2.53 -3.14
CA ASN A 31 0.01 -2.56 -2.58
C ASN A 31 0.02 -2.98 -1.10
N GLU A 32 -0.98 -2.56 -0.31
CA GLU A 32 -1.14 -2.98 1.08
C GLU A 32 -1.37 -4.49 1.18
N VAL A 33 -2.33 -5.03 0.42
CA VAL A 33 -2.59 -6.47 0.36
C VAL A 33 -1.35 -7.26 -0.04
N LEU A 34 -0.67 -6.86 -1.12
CA LEU A 34 0.54 -7.52 -1.59
C LEU A 34 1.67 -7.48 -0.54
N SER A 35 1.83 -6.34 0.15
CA SER A 35 2.82 -6.22 1.22
C SER A 35 2.48 -7.12 2.41
N THR A 36 1.20 -7.22 2.78
CA THR A 36 0.73 -8.13 3.84
C THR A 36 0.95 -9.59 3.47
N GLU A 37 0.62 -9.99 2.23
CA GLU A 37 0.85 -11.34 1.73
C GLU A 37 2.34 -11.69 1.70
N LEU A 38 3.20 -10.76 1.28
CA LEU A 38 4.65 -10.94 1.29
C LEU A 38 5.19 -11.10 2.71
N THR A 39 4.70 -10.32 3.68
CA THR A 39 5.05 -10.51 5.10
C THR A 39 4.61 -11.89 5.59
N ALA A 40 3.39 -12.31 5.27
CA ALA A 40 2.88 -13.62 5.68
C ALA A 40 3.69 -14.77 5.07
N PHE A 41 4.10 -14.64 3.81
CA PHE A 41 4.94 -15.62 3.11
C PHE A 41 6.34 -15.71 3.71
N LEU A 42 7.01 -14.57 3.90
CA LEU A 42 8.37 -14.50 4.44
C LEU A 42 8.42 -14.78 5.94
N ASN A 43 7.29 -14.63 6.63
CA ASN A 43 7.16 -14.75 8.08
C ASN A 43 8.06 -13.76 8.86
N TYR A 44 8.35 -12.60 8.25
CA TYR A 44 9.04 -11.49 8.90
C TYR A 44 8.70 -10.14 8.26
N GLU A 45 8.73 -9.08 9.08
CA GLU A 45 8.44 -7.72 8.63
C GLU A 45 9.61 -7.08 7.90
N LYS A 46 9.33 -6.04 7.10
CA LYS A 46 10.39 -5.27 6.45
C LYS A 46 11.39 -4.75 7.50
N TYR A 47 12.66 -5.10 7.32
CA TYR A 47 13.78 -4.81 8.21
C TYR A 47 13.81 -5.55 9.57
N ASP A 48 12.93 -6.53 9.79
CA ASP A 48 13.03 -7.38 10.97
C ASP A 48 14.32 -8.21 10.96
N TYR A 49 14.96 -8.33 12.12
CA TYR A 49 16.17 -9.12 12.31
C TYR A 49 15.93 -10.60 12.00
N SER A 50 14.72 -11.10 12.27
CA SER A 50 14.30 -12.48 11.97
C SER A 50 14.47 -12.85 10.48
N GLY A 51 14.45 -11.86 9.58
CA GLY A 51 14.68 -12.07 8.15
C GLY A 51 16.14 -12.28 7.75
N ARG A 52 17.12 -12.05 8.64
CA ARG A 52 18.54 -12.29 8.34
C ARG A 52 18.84 -13.78 8.25
N ASN A 53 19.62 -14.16 7.25
CA ASN A 53 20.03 -15.55 7.00
C ASN A 53 18.83 -16.52 6.84
N SER A 54 17.64 -16.01 6.51
CA SER A 54 16.43 -16.80 6.29
C SER A 54 16.46 -17.59 4.97
N GLY A 55 17.38 -17.27 4.06
CA GLY A 55 17.45 -17.85 2.72
C GLY A 55 16.70 -17.04 1.66
N ASP A 56 15.67 -16.29 2.07
CA ASP A 56 14.82 -15.48 1.18
C ASP A 56 14.75 -14.03 1.65
N SER A 57 15.16 -13.09 0.80
CA SER A 57 15.27 -11.66 1.13
C SER A 57 14.30 -10.79 0.32
N ARG A 58 13.74 -9.77 0.96
CA ARG A 58 13.05 -8.67 0.24
C ARG A 58 14.08 -7.90 -0.61
N ASN A 59 13.86 -7.79 -1.91
CA ASN A 59 14.86 -7.26 -2.87
C ASN A 59 14.26 -6.30 -3.94
N GLY A 60 13.38 -5.40 -3.51
CA GLY A 60 12.62 -4.51 -4.39
C GLY A 60 11.18 -4.45 -3.95
#